data_AF-A0A817UG17-F1
#
_entry.id   AF-A0A817UG17-F1
#
_cell.length_a   1.000
_cell.length_b   1.000
_cell.length_c   1.000
_cell.angle_alpha   90.00
_cell.angle_beta   90.00
_cell.angle_gamma   90.00
#
_symmetry.space_group_name_H-M   'P 1'
#
loop_
_entity.id
_entity.type
_entity.pdbx_description
1 polymer ?
#
loop_
_entity_poly.entity_id
_entity_poly.type
_entity_poly.pdbx_seq_one_letter_code
_entity_poly.pdbx_strand_id
1 'polypeptide(L)'
;MSIQLKKIEKADRGSSLLPAFNQILVNDVVQNFVLCDKFRSIITYKCTTGSCGLKKHLASCEKNSSSSSATQSTITIYYRNNKSILPEKLKKQITSAYLDFITLDSRPFEIASGIGFQQFIQMIYNPGRLSSNSQSIEIFDFLPHPTTVSTLL
;
A
#
# COMPACT_ATOMS: atom_id res chain seq x y z
N MET A 1 -9.02 -27.42 -10.17
CA MET A 1 -9.59 -26.18 -10.74
C MET A 1 -8.88 -25.92 -12.05
N SER A 2 -9.60 -25.98 -13.18
CA SER A 2 -9.03 -25.77 -14.52
C SER A 2 -9.39 -24.38 -15.02
N ILE A 3 -8.41 -23.65 -15.56
CA ILE A 3 -8.61 -22.35 -16.20
C ILE A 3 -8.30 -22.53 -17.68
N GLN A 4 -9.24 -22.14 -18.53
CA GLN A 4 -9.08 -22.17 -19.99
C GLN A 4 -9.26 -20.76 -20.57
N LEU A 5 -8.53 -20.48 -21.63
CA LEU A 5 -8.63 -19.24 -22.38
C LEU A 5 -9.22 -19.56 -23.75
N LYS A 6 -10.34 -18.94 -24.10
CA LYS A 6 -10.99 -19.12 -25.41
C LYS A 6 -11.08 -17.79 -26.13
N LYS A 7 -10.74 -17.76 -27.42
CA LYS A 7 -10.89 -16.54 -28.22
C LYS A 7 -12.37 -16.17 -28.36
N ILE A 8 -12.69 -14.88 -28.24
CA ILE A 8 -14.07 -14.42 -28.37
C ILE A 8 -14.46 -14.46 -29.85
N GLU A 9 -15.14 -15.52 -30.25
CA GLU A 9 -15.66 -15.69 -31.60
C GLU A 9 -17.03 -15.02 -31.70
N LYS A 10 -17.02 -13.74 -32.08
CA LYS A 10 -18.16 -12.88 -32.45
C LYS A 10 -19.17 -12.57 -31.31
N ALA A 11 -19.27 -11.30 -30.96
CA ALA A 11 -20.50 -10.79 -30.35
C ALA A 11 -21.52 -10.48 -31.45
N ASP A 12 -22.80 -10.74 -31.18
CA ASP A 12 -23.98 -10.55 -32.04
C ASP A 12 -24.14 -9.16 -32.69
N ARG A 13 -23.26 -8.20 -32.38
CA ARG A 13 -23.28 -6.85 -32.95
C ARG A 13 -21.87 -6.32 -33.16
N GLY A 14 -21.20 -6.80 -34.22
CA GLY A 14 -20.18 -6.07 -34.99
C GLY A 14 -19.05 -5.34 -34.24
N SER A 15 -18.72 -5.73 -33.01
CA SER A 15 -17.69 -5.04 -32.24
C SER A 15 -16.31 -5.56 -32.66
N SER A 16 -15.66 -4.81 -33.54
CA SER A 16 -14.31 -5.05 -34.11
C SER A 16 -13.16 -5.16 -33.10
N LEU A 17 -13.46 -5.10 -31.80
CA LEU A 17 -12.52 -4.94 -30.70
C LEU A 17 -12.29 -6.23 -29.92
N LEU A 18 -13.13 -7.22 -30.12
CA LEU A 18 -13.08 -8.53 -29.47
C LEU A 18 -11.89 -9.43 -29.87
N PRO A 19 -11.30 -9.33 -31.09
CA PRO A 19 -10.19 -10.22 -31.45
C PRO A 19 -8.92 -10.06 -30.61
N ALA A 20 -8.78 -8.94 -29.88
CA ALA A 20 -7.64 -8.63 -29.03
C ALA A 20 -7.77 -9.14 -27.58
N PHE A 21 -8.86 -9.86 -27.28
CA PHE A 21 -9.16 -10.37 -25.95
C PHE A 21 -9.53 -11.85 -25.97
N ASN A 22 -9.09 -12.56 -24.95
CA ASN A 22 -9.47 -13.94 -24.65
C ASN A 22 -10.49 -13.98 -23.51
N GLN A 23 -11.53 -14.79 -23.65
CA GLN A 23 -12.48 -15.07 -22.59
C GLN A 23 -11.89 -16.04 -21.58
N ILE A 24 -12.09 -15.77 -20.29
CA ILE A 24 -11.63 -16.65 -19.22
C ILE A 24 -12.76 -17.61 -18.85
N LEU A 25 -12.45 -18.91 -18.88
CA LEU A 25 -13.33 -19.97 -18.41
C LEU A 25 -12.71 -20.63 -17.19
N VAL A 26 -13.53 -20.86 -16.16
CA VAL A 26 -13.15 -21.59 -14.96
C VAL A 26 -14.05 -22.81 -14.86
N ASN A 27 -13.45 -24.01 -14.92
CA ASN A 27 -14.20 -25.27 -15.02
C ASN A 27 -15.26 -25.23 -16.15
N ASP A 28 -14.86 -24.76 -17.34
CA ASP A 28 -15.71 -24.60 -18.53
C ASP A 28 -16.86 -23.57 -18.40
N VAL A 29 -16.94 -22.83 -17.29
CA VAL A 29 -17.91 -21.75 -17.09
C VAL A 29 -17.30 -20.40 -17.48
N VAL A 30 -17.97 -19.71 -18.41
CA VAL A 30 -17.63 -18.36 -18.84
C VAL A 30 -17.68 -17.39 -17.67
N GLN A 31 -16.59 -16.68 -17.45
CA GLN A 31 -16.51 -15.64 -16.43
C GLN A 31 -16.76 -14.25 -17.02
N ASN A 32 -17.14 -13.31 -16.16
CA ASN A 32 -17.30 -11.89 -16.52
C ASN A 32 -15.94 -11.16 -16.63
N PHE A 33 -14.91 -11.87 -17.09
CA PHE A 33 -13.55 -11.38 -17.23
C PHE A 33 -12.98 -11.78 -18.58
N VAL A 34 -12.23 -10.87 -19.17
CA VAL A 34 -11.49 -11.10 -20.40
C VAL A 34 -10.02 -10.72 -20.19
N LEU A 35 -9.14 -11.44 -20.86
CA LEU A 35 -7.70 -11.23 -20.84
C LEU A 35 -7.29 -10.46 -22.09
N CYS A 36 -6.57 -9.34 -21.95
CA CYS A 36 -5.97 -8.67 -23.11
C CYS A 36 -4.75 -9.45 -23.63
N ASP A 37 -4.67 -9.67 -24.94
CA ASP A 37 -3.56 -10.42 -25.54
C ASP A 37 -2.23 -9.68 -25.47
N LYS A 38 -2.26 -8.35 -25.54
CA LYS A 38 -1.07 -7.49 -25.55
C LYS A 38 -0.45 -7.35 -24.15
N PHE A 39 -1.25 -7.01 -23.14
CA PHE A 39 -0.78 -6.71 -21.79
C PHE A 39 -0.95 -7.85 -20.78
N ARG A 40 -1.61 -8.94 -21.18
CA ARG A 40 -2.00 -10.04 -20.27
C ARG A 40 -2.74 -9.55 -19.03
N SER A 41 -3.47 -8.44 -19.17
CA SER A 41 -4.26 -7.82 -18.12
C SER A 41 -5.67 -8.41 -18.10
N ILE A 42 -6.19 -8.70 -16.90
CA ILE A 42 -7.55 -9.18 -16.70
C ILE A 42 -8.48 -7.99 -16.54
N ILE A 43 -9.54 -7.95 -17.34
CA ILE A 43 -10.49 -6.83 -17.40
C ILE A 43 -11.89 -7.37 -17.19
N THR A 44 -12.65 -6.73 -16.32
CA THR A 44 -14.06 -7.07 -16.11
C THR A 44 -14.87 -6.72 -17.35
N TYR A 45 -15.57 -7.71 -17.89
CA TYR A 45 -16.45 -7.57 -19.04
C TYR A 45 -17.75 -8.31 -18.80
N LYS A 46 -18.87 -7.58 -18.82
CA LYS A 46 -20.22 -8.14 -18.88
C LYS A 46 -20.83 -7.77 -20.23
N CYS A 47 -21.47 -8.74 -20.89
CA CYS A 47 -22.16 -8.51 -22.17
C CYS A 47 -23.20 -7.38 -22.06
N THR A 48 -23.83 -7.23 -20.90
CA THR A 48 -24.84 -6.19 -20.62
C THR A 48 -24.27 -4.77 -20.56
N THR A 49 -23.00 -4.61 -20.14
CA THR A 49 -22.36 -3.29 -19.99
C THR A 49 -21.69 -2.77 -21.26
N GLY A 50 -21.74 -3.55 -22.36
CA GLY A 50 -21.17 -3.18 -23.65
C GLY A 50 -19.63 -3.15 -23.69
N SER A 51 -19.06 -2.65 -24.78
CA SER A 51 -17.62 -2.70 -25.06
C SER A 51 -16.86 -1.41 -24.73
N CYS A 52 -17.46 -0.46 -24.00
CA CYS A 52 -16.85 0.85 -23.74
C CYS A 52 -15.59 0.77 -22.88
N GLY A 53 -15.59 -0.09 -21.85
CA GLY A 53 -14.40 -0.36 -21.03
C GLY A 53 -13.25 -0.98 -21.84
N LEU A 54 -13.57 -1.91 -22.74
CA LEU A 54 -12.60 -2.54 -23.64
C LEU A 54 -12.01 -1.54 -24.65
N LYS A 55 -12.82 -0.62 -25.18
CA LYS A 55 -12.34 0.49 -26.04
C LYS A 55 -11.33 1.38 -25.33
N LYS A 56 -11.65 1.83 -24.12
CA LYS A 56 -10.76 2.67 -23.31
C LYS A 56 -9.46 1.94 -22.98
N HIS A 57 -9.56 0.65 -22.65
CA HIS A 57 -8.39 -0.19 -22.43
C HIS A 57 -7.54 -0.28 -23.69
N LEU A 58 -8.11 -0.60 -24.87
CA LEU A 58 -7.36 -0.67 -26.13
C LEU A 58 -6.68 0.66 -26.47
N ALA A 59 -7.36 1.79 -26.30
CA ALA A 59 -6.77 3.11 -26.53
C ALA A 59 -5.59 3.41 -25.59
N SER A 60 -5.64 2.96 -24.33
CA SER A 60 -4.51 3.08 -23.39
C SER A 60 -3.41 2.06 -23.68
N CYS A 61 -3.80 0.86 -24.09
CA CYS A 61 -2.95 -0.26 -24.47
C CYS A 61 -2.07 0.14 -25.67
N GLU A 62 -2.64 0.81 -26.68
CA GLU A 62 -1.86 1.30 -27.84
C GLU A 62 -0.95 2.47 -27.48
N LYS A 63 -1.36 3.37 -26.59
CA LYS A 63 -0.54 4.51 -26.13
C LYS A 63 0.65 4.09 -25.27
N ASN A 64 0.53 3.01 -24.50
CA ASN A 64 1.60 2.52 -23.62
C ASN A 64 2.55 1.53 -24.30
N SER A 65 2.36 1.22 -25.59
CA SER A 65 3.21 0.28 -26.35
C SER A 65 4.68 0.73 -26.47
N SER A 66 4.98 2.01 -26.21
CA SER A 66 6.33 2.58 -26.34
C SER A 66 7.12 2.62 -25.03
N SER A 67 6.56 2.16 -23.90
CA SER A 67 7.30 2.14 -22.64
C SER A 67 6.82 0.99 -21.75
N SER A 68 7.77 0.14 -21.37
CA SER A 68 7.66 -0.99 -20.43
C SER A 68 7.17 -2.34 -20.98
N SER A 69 8.11 -3.12 -21.53
CA SER A 69 8.11 -4.57 -21.31
C SER A 69 8.27 -4.83 -19.81
N ALA A 70 7.18 -4.77 -19.06
CA ALA A 70 7.13 -5.22 -17.67
C ALA A 70 6.83 -6.73 -17.65
N THR A 71 7.77 -7.56 -18.12
CA THR A 71 7.76 -9.00 -17.83
C THR A 71 8.24 -9.20 -16.40
N GLN A 72 7.36 -8.98 -15.42
CA GLN A 72 7.62 -9.42 -14.06
C GLN A 72 7.24 -10.91 -13.96
N SER A 73 8.17 -11.79 -14.35
CA SER A 73 8.01 -13.25 -14.37
C SER A 73 8.05 -13.91 -12.98
N THR A 74 8.32 -13.14 -11.92
CA THR A 74 8.41 -13.65 -10.55
C THR A 74 7.81 -12.65 -9.58
N ILE A 75 6.72 -13.05 -8.91
CA ILE A 75 6.29 -12.44 -7.66
C ILE A 75 7.21 -13.00 -6.57
N THR A 76 8.33 -12.32 -6.32
CA THR A 76 9.28 -12.67 -5.24
C THR A 76 8.92 -12.03 -3.90
N ILE A 77 7.88 -11.19 -3.85
CA ILE A 77 7.53 -10.44 -2.64
C ILE A 77 6.04 -10.62 -2.33
N TYR A 78 5.74 -11.68 -1.58
CA TYR A 78 4.56 -11.69 -0.73
C TYR A 78 4.76 -10.59 0.31
N TYR A 79 3.77 -9.71 0.46
CA TYR A 79 3.68 -8.61 1.41
C TYR A 79 4.59 -8.82 2.64
N ARG A 80 5.85 -8.35 2.57
CA ARG A 80 6.69 -8.31 3.76
C ARG A 80 6.03 -7.28 4.64
N ASN A 81 5.74 -7.66 5.88
CA ASN A 81 5.44 -6.71 6.93
C ASN A 81 6.68 -5.81 7.02
N ASN A 82 6.65 -4.68 6.29
CA ASN A 82 7.75 -3.74 6.19
C ASN A 82 7.84 -3.02 7.53
N LYS A 83 8.25 -3.74 8.58
CA LYS A 83 8.82 -3.15 9.76
C LYS A 83 10.05 -2.41 9.25
N SER A 84 9.88 -1.11 9.03
CA SER A 84 10.95 -0.19 8.70
C SER A 84 12.12 -0.49 9.63
N ILE A 85 13.21 -1.00 9.07
CA ILE A 85 14.42 -1.25 9.84
C ILE A 85 14.97 0.14 10.15
N LEU A 86 14.84 0.56 11.41
CA LEU A 86 15.37 1.83 11.86
C LEU A 86 16.90 1.85 11.61
N PRO A 87 17.44 2.87 10.92
CA PRO A 87 18.88 2.97 10.66
C PRO A 87 19.69 2.87 11.95
N GLU A 88 20.82 2.15 11.94
CA GLU A 88 21.62 1.94 13.15
C GLU A 88 22.11 3.24 13.80
N LYS A 89 22.45 4.25 12.99
CA LYS A 89 22.83 5.57 13.47
C LYS A 89 21.72 6.20 14.32
N LEU A 90 20.48 6.11 13.86
CA LEU A 90 19.32 6.66 14.55
C LEU A 90 18.99 5.85 15.81
N LYS A 91 19.15 4.52 15.77
CA LYS A 91 19.05 3.68 16.99
C LYS A 91 20.02 4.15 18.06
N LYS A 92 21.29 4.36 17.73
CA LYS A 92 22.31 4.85 18.68
C LYS A 92 21.96 6.22 19.26
N GLN A 93 21.46 7.13 18.43
CA GLN A 93 21.02 8.46 18.88
C GLN A 93 19.86 8.38 19.87
N ILE A 94 18.84 7.57 19.58
CA ILE A 94 17.70 7.35 20.47
C ILE A 94 18.16 6.70 21.79
N THR A 95 19.05 5.71 21.72
CA THR A 95 19.60 5.07 22.92
C THR A 95 20.37 6.07 23.79
N SER A 96 21.18 6.94 23.19
CA SER A 96 21.89 8.00 23.94
C SER A 96 20.91 8.95 24.62
N ALA A 97 19.93 9.47 23.89
CA ALA A 97 18.92 10.38 24.45
C ALA A 97 18.10 9.72 25.57
N TYR A 98 17.81 8.42 25.45
CA TYR A 98 17.13 7.66 26.49
C TYR A 98 17.99 7.51 27.77
N LEU A 99 19.30 7.29 27.62
CA LEU A 99 20.21 7.26 28.77
C LEU A 99 20.30 8.64 29.44
N ASP A 100 20.34 9.71 28.67
CA ASP A 100 20.34 11.08 29.21
C ASP A 100 19.04 11.35 29.99
N PHE A 101 17.88 10.96 29.44
CA PHE A 101 16.59 11.06 30.12
C PHE A 101 16.58 10.30 31.46
N ILE A 102 17.04 9.05 31.47
CA ILE A 102 17.11 8.25 32.69
C ILE A 102 17.99 8.90 33.75
N THR A 103 19.16 9.39 33.34
CA THR A 103 20.18 9.91 34.26
C THR A 103 19.80 11.27 34.80
N LEU A 104 19.29 12.19 33.96
CA LEU A 104 18.88 13.53 34.36
C LEU A 104 17.61 13.50 35.21
N ASP A 105 16.63 12.66 34.87
CA ASP A 105 15.35 12.59 35.56
C ASP A 105 15.30 11.50 36.66
N SER A 106 16.43 10.82 36.90
CA SER A 106 16.57 9.74 37.88
C SER A 106 15.48 8.66 37.76
N ARG A 107 15.23 8.21 36.52
CA ARG A 107 14.19 7.19 36.23
C ARG A 107 14.77 5.78 36.26
N PRO A 108 13.96 4.76 36.58
CA PRO A 108 14.40 3.36 36.47
C PRO A 108 14.56 2.96 35.00
N PHE A 109 15.51 2.07 34.69
CA PHE A 109 15.74 1.58 33.32
C PHE A 109 14.53 0.86 32.73
N GLU A 110 13.72 0.26 33.61
CA GLU A 110 12.53 -0.51 33.29
C GLU A 110 11.41 0.35 32.70
N ILE A 111 11.48 1.69 32.79
CA ILE A 111 10.44 2.60 32.28
C ILE A 111 10.16 2.39 30.78
N ALA A 112 11.18 2.06 29.97
CA ALA A 112 11.01 1.73 28.54
C ALA A 112 10.13 0.50 28.28
N SER A 113 10.02 -0.40 29.26
CA SER A 113 9.15 -1.59 29.17
C SER A 113 7.73 -1.31 29.64
N GLY A 114 7.48 -0.14 30.24
CA GLY A 114 6.16 0.27 30.71
C GLY A 114 5.20 0.54 29.54
N ILE A 115 4.04 -0.13 29.56
CA ILE A 115 3.02 -0.01 28.49
C ILE A 115 2.58 1.44 28.31
N GLY A 116 2.32 2.16 29.41
CA GLY A 116 1.90 3.56 29.36
C GLY A 116 2.95 4.48 28.72
N PHE A 117 4.23 4.27 29.03
CA PHE A 117 5.33 5.04 28.43
C PHE A 117 5.46 4.75 26.93
N GLN A 118 5.37 3.48 26.51
CA GLN A 118 5.41 3.11 25.09
C GLN A 118 4.24 3.73 24.30
N GLN A 119 3.03 3.69 24.85
CA GLN A 119 1.86 4.32 24.25
C GLN A 119 2.03 5.82 24.12
N PHE A 120 2.53 6.48 25.17
CA PHE A 120 2.81 7.90 25.16
C PHE A 120 3.83 8.32 24.08
N ILE A 121 4.98 7.62 23.99
CA ILE A 121 5.99 7.89 22.96
C ILE A 121 5.42 7.67 21.55
N GLN A 122 4.63 6.61 21.34
CA GLN A 122 3.97 6.37 20.06
C GLN A 122 3.00 7.50 19.69
N MET A 123 2.28 8.04 20.68
CA MET A 123 1.36 9.17 20.49
C MET A 123 2.09 10.47 20.15
N ILE A 124 3.30 10.69 20.64
CA ILE A 124 4.15 11.83 20.24
C ILE A 124 4.72 11.63 18.83
N TYR A 125 5.15 10.40 18.50
CA TYR A 125 5.77 10.09 17.21
C TYR A 125 4.78 10.23 16.03
N ASN A 126 3.52 9.83 16.23
CA ASN A 126 2.51 9.82 15.17
C ASN A 126 2.24 11.21 14.54
N PRO A 127 2.01 12.29 15.30
CA PRO A 127 1.93 13.66 14.79
C PRO A 127 3.19 14.09 14.04
N GLY A 128 4.38 13.75 14.55
CA GLY A 128 5.65 14.07 13.91
C GLY A 128 5.80 13.44 12.51
N ARG A 129 5.15 12.30 12.27
CA ARG A 129 5.09 11.67 10.94
C ARG A 129 4.09 12.36 10.00
N LEU A 130 3.00 12.90 10.54
CA LEU A 130 1.96 13.58 9.75
C LEU A 130 2.35 15.01 9.38
N SER A 131 3.22 15.65 10.18
CA SER A 131 3.80 16.95 9.87
C SER A 131 4.93 16.81 8.84
N SER A 132 4.57 16.48 7.60
CA SER A 132 5.51 16.40 6.47
C SER A 132 5.97 17.76 5.96
N ASN A 133 5.40 18.85 6.48
CA ASN A 133 5.78 20.21 6.15
C ASN A 133 6.75 20.73 7.21
N SER A 134 7.84 21.35 6.76
CA SER A 134 9.06 21.77 7.46
C SER A 134 8.93 22.70 8.68
N GLN A 135 7.83 22.66 9.41
CA GLN A 135 7.71 23.30 10.72
C GLN A 135 8.24 22.33 11.78
N SER A 136 9.39 22.67 12.38
CA SER A 136 9.81 22.03 13.61
C SER A 136 8.75 22.30 14.67
N ILE A 137 8.05 21.27 15.10
CA ILE A 137 7.15 21.36 16.24
C ILE A 137 8.03 21.35 17.49
N GLU A 138 7.94 22.39 18.31
CA GLU A 138 8.62 22.41 19.60
C GLU A 138 7.92 21.43 20.55
N ILE A 139 8.69 20.51 21.13
CA ILE A 139 8.15 19.46 22.01
C ILE A 139 7.49 20.06 23.26
N PHE A 140 7.96 21.23 23.72
CA PHE A 140 7.40 21.94 24.88
C PHE A 140 5.95 22.34 24.68
N ASP A 141 5.53 22.64 23.45
CA ASP A 141 4.14 22.99 23.14
C ASP A 141 3.20 21.77 23.15
N PHE A 142 3.77 20.56 23.05
CA PHE A 142 3.01 19.31 23.02
C PHE A 142 2.75 18.74 24.41
N LEU A 143 3.63 19.02 25.37
CA LEU A 143 3.56 18.40 26.70
C LEU A 143 2.67 19.23 27.65
N PRO A 144 1.67 18.62 28.30
CA PRO A 144 0.85 19.33 29.26
C PRO A 144 1.68 19.72 30.50
N HIS A 145 1.38 20.88 31.06
CA HIS A 145 1.97 21.30 32.33
C HIS A 145 1.66 20.27 33.44
N PRO A 146 2.58 19.99 34.38
CA PRO A 146 2.35 19.01 35.46
C PRO A 146 1.05 19.24 36.23
N THR A 147 0.69 20.50 36.48
CA THR A 147 -0.58 20.89 37.13
C THR A 147 -1.79 20.39 36.36
N THR A 148 -1.78 20.49 35.03
CA THR A 148 -2.89 20.03 34.17
C THR A 148 -3.06 18.52 34.30
N VAL A 149 -1.96 17.76 34.33
CA VAL A 149 -2.02 16.30 34.52
C VAL A 149 -2.58 15.96 35.90
N SER A 150 -2.13 16.66 36.94
CA SER A 150 -2.61 16.45 38.31
C SER A 150 -4.10 16.71 38.49
N THR A 151 -4.73 17.58 37.67
CA THR A 151 -6.17 17.82 37.74
C THR A 151 -7.02 16.79 36.99
N LEU A 152 -6.40 15.99 36.12
CA LEU A 152 -7.08 15.01 35.29
C LEU A 152 -7.06 13.60 35.89
N LEU A 153 -6.25 13.38 36.93
CA LEU A 153 -6.11 12.13 37.69
C LEU A 153 -6.86 12.25 39.02
#